data_AF-A0A6B0X950-F1
#
_entry.id   AF-A0A6B0X950-F1
#
_cell.length_a   1.000
_cell.length_b   1.000
_cell.length_c   1.000
_cell.angle_alpha   90.00
_cell.angle_beta   90.00
_cell.angle_gamma   90.00
#
_symmetry.space_group_name_H-M   'P 1'
#
loop_
_entity.id
_entity.type
_entity.pdbx_description
1 polymer ?
#
loop_
_entity_poly.entity_id
_entity_poly.type
_entity_poly.pdbx_seq_one_letter_code
_entity_poly.pdbx_strand_id
1 'polypeptide(L)'
;KTDRRSKFVKTKLDQRFLKYGIGKLSLSCAFGEFISEQLLVNKMEVLHISLPHLATYTELPFHHRDPFDRLLIAQAMVENIPVVSRDSPLQEYSIDVIW
;
A
#
# COMPACT_ATOMS: atom_id res chain seq x y z
N LYS A 1 12.99 16.45 18.19
CA LYS A 1 12.62 15.02 18.36
C LYS A 1 11.44 14.76 17.44
N THR A 2 11.75 14.36 16.20
CA THR A 2 10.82 14.37 15.08
C THR A 2 9.79 13.26 15.26
N ASP A 3 8.52 13.65 15.28
CA ASP A 3 7.37 12.77 15.44
C ASP A 3 7.20 11.90 14.18
N ARG A 4 7.90 10.77 14.13
CA ARG A 4 7.72 9.72 13.10
C ARG A 4 6.49 8.85 13.38
N ARG A 5 5.43 9.42 13.98
CA ARG A 5 4.22 8.67 14.31
C ARG A 5 3.35 8.54 13.06
N SER A 6 3.32 7.31 12.56
CA SER A 6 2.15 6.67 11.97
C SER A 6 1.86 6.90 10.48
N LYS A 7 2.85 7.23 9.65
CA LYS A 7 2.71 6.98 8.20
C LYS A 7 3.19 5.57 7.88
N PHE A 8 2.42 4.57 8.32
CA PHE A 8 2.58 3.21 7.82
C PHE A 8 1.74 3.10 6.55
N VAL A 9 2.37 2.85 5.40
CA VAL A 9 1.60 2.54 4.18
C VAL A 9 1.00 1.16 4.37
N LYS A 10 -0.32 1.10 4.57
CA LYS A 10 -1.00 -0.19 4.58
C LYS A 10 -1.39 -0.60 3.15
N THR A 11 -0.50 -1.38 2.58
CA THR A 11 -0.76 -2.69 1.96
C THR A 11 -2.15 -2.94 1.36
N LYS A 12 -2.16 -3.15 0.04
CA LYS A 12 -3.15 -3.95 -0.73
C LYS A 12 -4.61 -3.50 -0.66
N LEU A 13 -4.91 -2.23 -0.34
CA LEU A 13 -6.29 -1.72 -0.39
C LEU A 13 -6.86 -1.80 -1.82
N ASP A 14 -6.08 -1.36 -2.82
CA ASP A 14 -6.43 -1.45 -4.24
C ASP A 14 -6.73 -2.89 -4.68
N GLN A 15 -5.94 -3.84 -4.18
CA GLN A 15 -6.16 -5.27 -4.45
C GLN A 15 -7.46 -5.79 -3.81
N ARG A 16 -7.85 -5.28 -2.63
CA ARG A 16 -9.11 -5.66 -1.96
C ARG A 16 -10.33 -5.14 -2.72
N PHE A 17 -10.28 -3.91 -3.25
CA PHE A 17 -11.32 -3.39 -4.14
C PHE A 17 -11.54 -4.30 -5.34
N LEU A 18 -10.43 -4.71 -5.99
CA LEU A 18 -10.50 -5.63 -7.12
C LEU A 18 -11.08 -6.99 -6.71
N LYS A 19 -10.62 -7.57 -5.61
CA LYS A 19 -11.10 -8.86 -5.08
C LYS A 19 -12.59 -8.83 -4.70
N TYR A 20 -13.07 -7.72 -4.13
CA TYR A 20 -14.50 -7.52 -3.86
C TYR A 20 -15.30 -7.41 -5.16
N GLY A 21 -14.84 -6.60 -6.12
CA GLY A 21 -15.51 -6.43 -7.42
C GLY A 21 -15.63 -7.70 -8.25
N ILE A 22 -14.63 -8.61 -8.18
CA ILE A 22 -14.66 -9.92 -8.86
C ILE A 22 -15.31 -11.03 -8.02
N GLY A 23 -15.93 -10.69 -6.89
CA GLY A 23 -16.65 -11.64 -6.01
C GLY A 23 -15.76 -12.61 -5.22
N LYS A 24 -14.44 -12.41 -5.20
CA LYS A 24 -13.49 -13.23 -4.43
C LYS A 24 -13.38 -12.84 -2.95
N LEU A 25 -14.03 -11.74 -2.55
CA LEU A 25 -14.11 -11.28 -1.17
C LEU A 25 -15.58 -11.02 -0.82
N SER A 26 -16.14 -11.81 0.09
CA SER A 26 -17.45 -11.55 0.68
C SER A 26 -17.29 -10.77 1.98
N LEU A 27 -18.10 -9.73 2.14
CA LEU A 27 -18.17 -8.90 3.34
C LEU A 27 -19.58 -8.95 3.91
N SER A 28 -19.69 -8.87 5.24
CA SER A 28 -20.97 -8.82 5.95
C SER A 28 -21.64 -7.43 5.90
N CYS A 29 -20.92 -6.41 5.44
CA CYS A 29 -21.38 -5.03 5.30
C CYS A 29 -20.94 -4.46 3.95
N ALA A 30 -21.41 -3.25 3.61
CA ALA A 30 -21.00 -2.60 2.37
C ALA A 30 -19.48 -2.30 2.41
N PHE A 31 -18.81 -2.48 1.28
CA PHE A 31 -17.35 -2.30 1.19
C PHE A 31 -16.89 -0.92 1.70
N GLY A 32 -17.63 0.15 1.37
CA GLY A 32 -17.32 1.51 1.84
C GLY A 32 -17.39 1.67 3.36
N GLU A 33 -18.36 1.01 4.01
CA GLU A 33 -18.50 0.99 5.47
C GLU A 33 -17.33 0.25 6.11
N PHE A 34 -17.01 -0.94 5.58
CA PHE A 34 -15.86 -1.72 6.03
C PHE A 34 -14.56 -0.91 5.96
N ILE A 35 -14.29 -0.25 4.82
CA ILE A 35 -13.07 0.57 4.69
C ILE A 35 -13.07 1.75 5.67
N SER A 36 -14.19 2.46 5.80
CA SER A 36 -14.27 3.61 6.71
C SER A 36 -14.01 3.21 8.16
N GLU A 37 -14.57 2.10 8.61
CA GLU A 37 -14.31 1.52 9.93
C GLU A 37 -12.84 1.13 10.09
N GLN A 38 -12.26 0.45 9.09
CA GLN A 38 -10.87 0.04 9.16
C GLN A 38 -9.90 1.23 9.21
N LEU A 39 -10.17 2.31 8.46
CA LEU A 39 -9.37 3.53 8.50
C LEU A 39 -9.39 4.15 9.91
N LEU A 40 -10.58 4.23 10.52
CA LEU A 40 -10.76 4.79 11.86
C LEU A 40 -10.08 3.95 12.95
N VAL A 41 -10.39 2.64 13.00
CA VAL A 41 -9.91 1.73 14.05
C VAL A 41 -8.40 1.58 14.02
N ASN A 42 -7.81 1.49 12.83
CA ASN A 42 -6.37 1.30 12.67
C ASN A 42 -5.58 2.63 12.59
N LYS A 43 -6.24 3.79 12.73
CA LYS A 43 -5.64 5.13 12.58
C LYS A 43 -4.82 5.25 11.29
N MET A 44 -5.44 4.84 10.19
CA MET A 44 -4.82 4.86 8.87
C MET A 44 -5.36 6.01 8.05
N GLU A 45 -4.52 6.49 7.14
CA GLU A 45 -4.87 7.49 6.15
C GLU A 45 -4.80 6.87 4.75
N VAL A 46 -5.62 7.36 3.83
CA VAL A 46 -5.56 6.98 2.42
C VAL A 46 -4.45 7.77 1.76
N LEU A 47 -3.49 7.06 1.16
CA LEU A 47 -2.43 7.68 0.37
C LEU A 47 -2.87 7.79 -1.09
N HIS A 48 -3.09 9.01 -1.55
CA HIS A 48 -3.45 9.26 -2.95
C HIS A 48 -2.27 8.99 -3.88
N ILE A 49 -2.58 8.45 -5.07
CA ILE A 49 -1.59 8.28 -6.13
C ILE A 49 -1.34 9.64 -6.77
N SER A 50 -0.06 10.02 -6.87
CA SER A 50 0.40 11.28 -7.44
C SER A 50 1.25 11.01 -8.68
N LEU A 51 1.48 12.04 -9.50
CA LEU A 51 2.35 11.91 -10.68
C LEU A 51 3.78 11.45 -10.32
N PRO A 52 4.43 11.95 -9.24
CA PRO A 52 5.70 11.41 -8.77
C PRO A 52 5.68 9.89 -8.52
N HIS A 53 4.61 9.35 -7.93
CA HIS A 53 4.47 7.91 -7.72
C HIS A 53 4.49 7.13 -9.04
N LEU A 54 3.79 7.66 -10.05
CA LEU A 54 3.74 7.03 -11.38
C LEU A 54 5.07 7.14 -12.12
N ALA A 55 5.77 8.27 -12.01
CA ALA A 55 7.10 8.42 -12.60
C ALA A 55 8.08 7.39 -12.01
N THR A 56 8.18 7.32 -10.69
CA THR A 56 9.01 6.32 -10.00
C THR A 56 8.61 4.89 -10.37
N TYR A 57 7.31 4.58 -10.47
CA TYR A 57 6.82 3.26 -10.89
C TYR A 57 7.37 2.83 -12.26
N THR A 58 7.48 3.74 -13.23
CA THR A 58 7.99 3.41 -14.57
C THR A 58 9.49 3.12 -14.59
N GLU A 59 10.24 3.64 -13.62
CA GLU A 59 11.68 3.46 -13.48
C GLU A 59 12.04 2.27 -12.59
N LEU A 60 11.06 1.68 -11.88
CA LEU A 60 11.32 0.58 -10.95
C LEU A 60 11.86 -0.65 -11.68
N PRO A 61 12.97 -1.25 -11.19
CA PRO A 61 13.47 -2.50 -11.72
C PRO A 61 12.44 -3.63 -11.50
N PHE A 62 12.46 -4.60 -12.41
CA PHE A 62 11.44 -5.65 -12.50
C PHE A 62 11.77 -6.84 -11.60
N HIS A 63 11.65 -6.65 -10.27
CA HIS A 63 11.78 -7.72 -9.27
C HIS A 63 10.42 -8.34 -8.92
N HIS A 64 9.34 -7.57 -9.02
CA HIS A 64 7.98 -8.01 -8.68
C HIS A 64 7.05 -8.06 -9.91
N ARG A 65 6.20 -9.09 -10.00
CA ARG A 65 5.24 -9.24 -11.11
C ARG A 65 3.90 -8.53 -10.86
N ASP A 66 3.51 -8.37 -9.60
CA ASP A 66 2.23 -7.72 -9.26
C ASP A 66 2.36 -6.19 -9.43
N PRO A 67 1.57 -5.57 -10.34
CA PRO A 67 1.61 -4.13 -10.57
C PRO A 67 1.20 -3.31 -9.34
N PHE A 68 0.36 -3.85 -8.45
CA PHE A 68 -0.04 -3.14 -7.22
C PHE A 68 1.08 -3.10 -6.19
N ASP A 69 1.86 -4.19 -6.08
CA ASP A 69 3.02 -4.21 -5.17
C ASP A 69 4.12 -3.27 -5.68
N ARG A 70 4.31 -3.17 -7.00
CA ARG A 70 5.22 -2.18 -7.60
C ARG A 70 4.77 -0.74 -7.36
N LEU A 71 3.46 -0.47 -7.46
CA LEU A 71 2.92 0.86 -7.15
C LEU A 71 3.10 1.21 -5.67
N LEU A 72 2.89 0.24 -4.77
CA LEU A 72 3.14 0.38 -3.34
C LEU A 72 4.60 0.75 -3.05
N ILE A 73 5.55 0.09 -3.72
CA ILE A 73 6.98 0.40 -3.60
C ILE A 73 7.26 1.83 -4.09
N ALA A 74 6.73 2.22 -5.25
CA ALA A 74 6.93 3.57 -5.77
C ALA A 74 6.41 4.65 -4.82
N GLN A 75 5.23 4.44 -4.21
CA GLN A 75 4.71 5.34 -3.18
C GLN A 75 5.62 5.40 -1.95
N ALA A 76 6.09 4.24 -1.47
CA ALA A 76 6.99 4.18 -0.32
C ALA A 76 8.32 4.90 -0.56
N MET A 77 8.89 4.78 -1.77
CA MET A 77 10.11 5.47 -2.16
C MET A 77 9.94 6.99 -2.22
N VAL A 78 8.84 7.47 -2.83
CA VAL A 78 8.59 8.92 -2.99
C VAL A 78 8.25 9.58 -1.65
N GLU A 79 7.40 8.96 -0.86
CA GLU A 79 6.95 9.52 0.42
C GLU A 79 7.94 9.24 1.57
N ASN A 80 8.98 8.43 1.30
CA ASN A 80 10.01 8.01 2.26
C ASN A 80 9.41 7.41 3.55
N ILE A 81 8.54 6.43 3.36
CA ILE A 81 7.76 5.80 4.43
C ILE A 81 7.94 4.28 4.39
N PRO A 82 8.05 3.63 5.57
CA PRO A 82 8.31 2.20 5.63
C PRO A 82 7.07 1.39 5.21
N VAL A 83 7.33 0.25 4.57
CA VAL A 83 6.31 -0.74 4.20
C VAL A 83 6.28 -1.85 5.23
N VAL A 84 5.09 -2.10 5.79
CA VAL A 84 4.87 -3.25 6.67
C VAL A 84 4.51 -4.46 5.80
N SER A 85 5.42 -5.42 5.67
CA SER A 85 5.17 -6.63 4.88
C SER A 85 6.03 -7.82 5.31
N ARG A 86 5.49 -9.03 5.10
CA ARG A 86 6.22 -10.31 5.19
C ARG A 86 6.89 -10.71 3.87
N ASP A 87 6.58 -10.02 2.78
CA ASP A 87 6.98 -10.42 1.44
C ASP A 87 8.46 -10.06 1.21
N SER A 88 9.34 -11.07 1.28
CA SER A 88 10.79 -10.91 1.08
C SER A 88 11.20 -10.21 -0.22
N PRO A 89 10.52 -10.38 -1.38
CA PRO A 89 10.88 -9.68 -2.61
C PRO A 89 10.79 -8.14 -2.51
N LEU A 90 10.03 -7.60 -1.55
CA LEU A 90 9.98 -6.15 -1.33
C LEU A 90 11.30 -5.60 -0.78
N GLN A 91 12.12 -6.45 -0.15
CA GLN A 91 13.44 -6.07 0.37
C GLN A 91 14.48 -5.92 -0.75
N GLU A 92 14.19 -6.38 -1.98
CA GLU A 92 15.06 -6.15 -3.14
C GLU A 92 15.02 -4.70 -3.63
N TYR A 93 14.03 -3.93 -3.16
CA TYR A 93 13.94 -2.50 -3.44
C TYR A 93 14.57 -1.69 -2.31
N SER A 94 15.12 -0.52 -2.63
CA SER A 94 15.72 0.43 -1.66
C SER A 94 14.67 1.13 -0.80
N ILE A 95 13.84 0.36 -0.09
CA ILE A 95 12.79 0.82 0.83
C ILE A 95 12.97 0.18 2.20
N ASP A 96 12.52 0.88 3.24
CA ASP A 96 12.47 0.32 4.59
C ASP A 96 11.29 -0.66 4.70
N VAL A 97 11.58 -1.95 4.90
CA VAL A 97 10.57 -2.97 5.17
C VAL A 97 10.63 -3.37 6.65
N ILE A 98 9.50 -3.26 7.34
CA ILE A 98 9.36 -3.61 8.76
C ILE A 98 8.35 -4.76 8.92
N TRP A 99 8.58 -5.62 9.92
CA TRP A 99 7.78 -6.80 10.19
C TRP A 99 7.30 -6.88 11.63
#